data_AF-A0A8I0PKC8-F1
#
_entry.id   AF-A0A8I0PKC8-F1
#
_cell.length_a   1.000
_cell.length_b   1.000
_cell.length_c   1.000
_cell.angle_alpha   90.00
_cell.angle_beta   90.00
_cell.angle_gamma   90.00
#
_symmetry.space_group_name_H-M   'P 1'
#
loop_
_entity.id
_entity.type
_entity.pdbx_description
1 polymer ?
#
loop_
_entity_poly.entity_id
_entity_poly.type
_entity_poly.pdbx_seq_one_letter_code
_entity_poly.pdbx_strand_id
1 'polypeptide(L)' 'MGNRTSNKQPERLPQRWALIFTGAVVAGAIVFALAGPAAALGAVGATVVGLHTLVA' A
#
# COMPACT_ATOMS: atom_id res chain seq x y z
N MET A 1 14.09 8.72 34.12
CA MET A 1 14.79 9.30 32.95
C MET A 1 14.42 8.47 31.72
N GLY A 2 13.71 9.04 30.75
CA GLY A 2 13.21 8.33 29.58
C GLY A 2 12.07 9.11 28.93
N ASN A 3 12.42 10.30 28.45
CA ASN A 3 11.51 11.19 27.71
C ASN A 3 11.10 10.48 26.42
N ARG A 4 9.97 9.75 26.44
CA ARG A 4 9.37 9.20 25.23
C ARG A 4 8.80 10.39 24.46
N THR A 5 9.65 11.05 23.67
CA THR A 5 9.18 11.91 22.58
C THR A 5 8.44 10.99 21.63
N SER A 6 7.14 10.81 21.89
CA SER A 6 6.20 10.29 20.90
C SER A 6 6.33 11.25 19.72
N ASN A 7 7.14 10.87 18.73
CA ASN A 7 7.24 11.53 17.44
C ASN A 7 5.86 11.41 16.76
N LYS A 8 4.88 12.19 17.22
CA LYS A 8 3.66 12.51 16.49
C LYS A 8 4.00 13.59 15.47
N GLN A 9 5.11 13.44 14.75
CA GLN A 9 5.19 14.10 13.46
C GLN A 9 4.05 13.51 12.64
N PRO A 10 3.21 14.33 11.98
CA PRO A 10 2.22 13.79 11.06
C PRO A 10 2.96 12.85 10.13
N GLU A 11 2.60 11.57 10.17
CA GLU A 11 3.24 10.56 9.36
C GLU A 11 3.18 11.08 7.93
N ARG A 12 4.33 11.17 7.25
CA ARG A 12 4.39 11.86 5.96
C ARG A 12 3.40 11.14 5.05
N LEU A 13 2.26 11.77 4.79
CA LEU A 13 1.23 11.34 3.83
C LEU A 13 1.86 10.69 2.58
N PRO A 14 2.91 11.26 1.94
CA PRO A 14 3.54 10.63 0.78
C PRO A 14 4.18 9.25 1.05
N GLN A 15 4.71 8.99 2.24
CA GLN A 15 5.37 7.72 2.56
C GLN A 15 4.36 6.56 2.71
N ARG A 16 3.20 6.82 3.31
CA ARG A 16 2.09 5.85 3.40
C ARG A 16 1.58 5.47 2.03
N TRP A 17 1.31 6.46 1.18
CA TRP A 17 0.85 6.22 -0.18
C TRP A 17 1.91 5.53 -1.05
N ALA A 18 3.20 5.84 -0.85
CA ALA A 18 4.28 5.13 -1.54
C ALA A 18 4.22 3.62 -1.26
N LEU A 19 4.08 3.21 0.00
CA LEU A 19 3.95 1.80 0.38
C LEU A 19 2.73 1.13 -0.27
N ILE A 20 1.58 1.82 -0.27
CA ILE A 20 0.34 1.32 -0.88
C ILE A 20 0.53 1.10 -2.38
N PHE A 21 1.09 2.08 -3.10
CA PHE A 21 1.31 1.97 -4.54
C PHE A 21 2.36 0.92 -4.89
N THR A 22 3.46 0.83 -4.14
CA THR A 22 4.47 -0.21 -4.37
C THR A 22 3.86 -1.60 -4.18
N GLY A 23 3.09 -1.81 -3.10
CA GLY A 23 2.38 -3.08 -2.87
C GLY A 23 1.39 -3.40 -3.99
N ALA A 24 0.63 -2.41 -4.45
CA ALA A 24 -0.34 -2.57 -5.53
C ALA A 24 0.33 -2.92 -6.87
N VAL A 25 1.47 -2.30 -7.20
CA VAL A 25 2.23 -2.61 -8.42
C VAL A 25 2.77 -4.04 -8.37
N VAL A 26 3.32 -4.47 -7.22
CA VAL A 26 3.84 -5.84 -7.06
C VAL A 26 2.72 -6.87 -7.18
N ALA A 27 1.59 -6.66 -6.48
CA ALA A 27 0.43 -7.54 -6.57
C ALA A 27 -0.13 -7.60 -8.00
N GLY A 28 -0.25 -6.43 -8.65
CA GLY A 28 -0.68 -6.32 -10.04
C GLY A 28 0.23 -7.06 -11.01
N ALA A 29 1.55 -6.92 -10.87
CA ALA A 29 2.53 -7.60 -11.73
C ALA A 29 2.46 -9.13 -11.59
N ILE A 30 2.30 -9.63 -10.36
CA ILE A 30 2.17 -11.08 -10.10
C ILE A 30 0.89 -11.60 -10.76
N VAL A 31 -0.24 -10.93 -10.54
CA VAL A 31 -1.53 -11.37 -11.10
C VAL A 31 -1.57 -11.21 -12.61
N PHE A 32 -0.93 -10.17 -13.16
CA PHE A 32 -0.77 -10.00 -14.61
C PHE A 32 -0.06 -11.20 -15.24
N ALA A 33 1.05 -11.64 -14.64
CA ALA A 33 1.84 -12.76 -15.15
C ALA A 33 1.09 -14.10 -15.09
N LEU A 34 0.21 -14.29 -14.09
CA LEU A 34 -0.46 -15.58 -13.83
C LEU A 34 -1.88 -15.67 -14.43
N ALA A 35 -2.63 -14.57 -14.41
CA ALA A 35 -4.07 -14.54 -14.71
C ALA A 35 -4.45 -13.51 -15.79
N GLY A 36 -3.49 -12.71 -16.27
CA GLY A 36 -3.67 -11.77 -17.36
C GLY A 36 -4.15 -10.37 -16.96
N PRO A 37 -4.38 -9.49 -17.96
CA PRO A 37 -4.54 -8.05 -17.74
C PRO A 37 -5.76 -7.66 -16.90
N ALA A 38 -6.91 -8.29 -17.15
CA ALA A 38 -8.15 -7.96 -16.46
C ALA A 38 -8.09 -8.31 -14.96
N ALA A 39 -7.50 -9.47 -14.64
CA ALA A 39 -7.29 -9.89 -13.26
C ALA A 39 -6.29 -8.98 -12.52
N ALA A 40 -5.26 -8.50 -13.21
CA ALA A 40 -4.27 -7.59 -12.65
C ALA A 40 -4.89 -6.27 -12.18
N LEU A 41 -5.82 -5.69 -12.95
CA LEU A 41 -6.51 -4.46 -12.57
C LEU A 41 -7.35 -4.65 -11.30
N GLY A 42 -8.04 -5.79 -11.19
CA GLY A 42 -8.76 -6.16 -9.97
C GLY A 42 -7.84 -6.31 -8.76
N ALA A 43 -6.68 -6.94 -8.94
CA ALA A 43 -5.69 -7.13 -7.88
C ALA A 43 -5.07 -5.80 -7.41
N VAL A 44 -4.72 -4.89 -8.33
CA VAL A 44 -4.22 -3.55 -8.01
C VAL A 44 -5.27 -2.80 -7.19
N GLY A 45 -6.51 -2.74 -7.66
CA GLY A 45 -7.59 -2.05 -6.96
C GLY A 45 -7.86 -2.61 -5.57
N ALA A 46 -7.97 -3.94 -5.45
CA ALA A 46 -8.18 -4.62 -4.17
C ALA A 46 -7.01 -4.38 -3.20
N THR A 47 -5.77 -4.36 -3.69
CA THR A 47 -4.57 -4.14 -2.87
C THR A 47 -4.50 -2.69 -2.38
N VAL A 48 -4.84 -1.71 -3.24
CA VAL A 48 -4.90 -0.29 -2.83
C VAL A 48 -5.96 -0.10 -1.75
N VAL A 49 -7.18 -0.63 -1.96
CA VAL A 49 -8.26 -0.50 -0.98
C VAL A 49 -7.90 -1.21 0.33
N GLY A 50 -7.42 -2.45 0.26
CA GLY A 50 -7.07 -3.24 1.44
C GLY A 50 -5.91 -2.66 2.24
N LEU A 51 -4.85 -2.18 1.58
CA LEU A 51 -3.75 -1.51 2.27
C LEU A 51 -4.15 -0.13 2.78
N HIS A 52 -5.01 0.60 2.06
CA HIS A 52 -5.53 1.87 2.54
C HIS A 52 -6.34 1.69 3.82
N THR A 53 -7.23 0.69 3.90
CA THR A 53 -8.02 0.44 5.12
C THR A 53 -7.19 -0.06 6.29
N LEU A 54 -6.10 -0.80 6.04
CA LEU A 54 -5.16 -1.25 7.08
C LEU A 54 -4.29 -0.12 7.63
N VAL A 55 -3.94 0.84 6.77
CA VAL A 55 -3.06 1.95 7.12
C VAL A 55 -3.84 3.16 7.64
N ALA A 56 -5.10 3.37 7.21
CA ALA A 56 -5.98 4.44 7.69
C ALA A 56 -6.34 4.26 9.18
#